data_AF-A0AAU7T7J0-F1
#
_entry.id   AF-A0AAU7T7J0-F1
#
_cell.length_a   1.000
_cell.length_b   1.000
_cell.length_c   1.000
_cell.angle_alpha   90.00
_cell.angle_beta   90.00
_cell.angle_gamma   90.00
#
_symmetry.space_group_name_H-M   'P 1'
#
loop_
_entity.id
_entity.type
_entity.pdbx_description
1 polymer ?
#
loop_
_entity_poly.entity_id
_entity_poly.type
_entity_poly.pdbx_seq_one_letter_code
_entity_poly.pdbx_strand_id
1 'polypeptide(L)'
;MRAERDGPAEELRAFMGRVIALEEDMDRAGAFVFGGALHGQAVATLVRVFGDIGLAEDAVQDAFVTAMDRWPRDGVPDNPAGWIVATARNRAIDVVRRNRRGRELTEHMATERVRTAPADGDPFDPMRDDQLRRSW
;
A
#
# COMPACT_ATOMS: atom_id res chain seq x y z
N MET A 1 -42.19 -9.14 -6.38
CA MET A 1 -42.04 -8.01 -5.44
C MET A 1 -40.55 -7.85 -5.19
N ARG A 2 -39.94 -6.83 -5.81
CA ARG A 2 -38.47 -6.64 -5.91
C ARG A 2 -37.96 -6.03 -4.61
N ALA A 3 -36.92 -6.63 -4.04
CA ALA A 3 -36.15 -6.06 -2.94
C ALA A 3 -35.50 -4.74 -3.38
N GLU A 4 -36.02 -3.63 -2.88
CA GLU A 4 -35.46 -2.29 -3.06
C GLU A 4 -34.62 -1.98 -1.83
N ARG A 5 -33.35 -2.41 -1.92
CA ARG A 5 -32.14 -1.93 -1.24
C ARG A 5 -32.32 -1.08 0.02
N ASP A 6 -31.94 -1.66 1.16
CA ASP A 6 -31.33 -0.94 2.27
C ASP A 6 -30.25 -0.01 1.68
N GLY A 7 -30.43 1.30 1.86
CA GLY A 7 -29.64 2.29 1.15
C GLY A 7 -28.21 2.42 1.70
N PRO A 8 -27.26 2.95 0.91
CA PRO A 8 -25.89 3.24 1.36
C PRO A 8 -25.84 4.18 2.58
N ALA A 9 -26.91 4.93 2.85
CA ALA A 9 -27.04 5.79 4.02
C ALA A 9 -27.37 5.02 5.31
N GLU A 10 -28.01 3.85 5.23
CA GLU A 10 -28.32 3.01 6.38
C GLU A 10 -27.12 2.16 6.77
N GLU A 11 -26.38 1.65 5.78
CA GLU A 11 -25.06 1.06 5.99
C GLU A 11 -24.08 2.09 6.57
N LEU A 12 -24.08 3.34 6.07
CA LEU A 12 -23.27 4.42 6.62
C LEU A 12 -23.74 4.84 8.03
N ARG A 13 -25.05 4.85 8.34
CA ARG A 13 -25.53 5.13 9.70
C ARG A 13 -25.21 3.99 10.67
N ALA A 14 -25.31 2.74 10.25
CA ALA A 14 -24.95 1.59 11.06
C ALA A 14 -23.42 1.48 11.24
N PHE A 15 -22.65 1.84 10.21
CA PHE A 15 -21.20 1.96 10.26
C PHE A 15 -20.77 3.11 11.18
N MET A 16 -21.34 4.30 11.00
CA MET A 16 -21.10 5.45 11.88
C MET A 16 -21.58 5.17 13.31
N GLY A 17 -22.66 4.41 13.52
CA GLY A 17 -23.11 3.98 14.84
C GLY A 17 -22.15 3.00 15.51
N ARG A 18 -21.52 2.09 14.75
CA ARG A 18 -20.43 1.24 15.26
C ARG A 18 -19.14 2.02 15.50
N VAL A 19 -18.86 3.05 14.71
CA VAL A 19 -17.76 4.00 14.92
C VAL A 19 -17.99 4.87 16.15
N ILE A 20 -19.24 5.28 16.43
CA ILE A 20 -19.61 6.06 17.63
C ILE A 20 -19.64 5.17 18.90
N ALA A 21 -20.07 3.92 18.80
CA ALA A 21 -19.94 2.96 19.90
C ALA A 21 -18.46 2.62 20.19
N LEU A 22 -17.63 2.61 19.13
CA LEU A 22 -16.18 2.57 19.25
C LEU A 22 -15.66 3.89 19.87
N GLU A 23 -16.24 5.05 19.61
CA GLU A 23 -15.91 6.33 20.25
C GLU A 23 -16.20 6.35 21.75
N GLU A 24 -17.14 5.59 22.32
CA GLU A 24 -17.34 5.59 23.79
C GLU A 24 -16.30 4.74 24.53
N ASP A 25 -15.91 3.60 23.96
CA ASP A 25 -14.79 2.76 24.45
C ASP A 25 -13.42 3.36 24.09
N MET A 26 -13.33 4.05 22.94
CA MET A 26 -12.18 4.85 22.54
C MET A 26 -12.19 6.23 23.18
N ASP A 27 -13.24 6.82 23.73
CA ASP A 27 -13.11 8.13 24.41
C ASP A 27 -12.32 7.95 25.72
N ARG A 28 -12.38 6.75 26.29
CA ARG A 28 -11.53 6.34 27.41
C ARG A 28 -10.07 6.04 27.00
N ALA A 29 -9.77 5.80 25.71
CA ALA A 29 -8.47 5.33 25.21
C ALA A 29 -7.88 6.08 23.98
N GLY A 30 -8.62 7.00 23.37
CA GLY A 30 -8.63 7.27 21.93
C GLY A 30 -8.51 8.75 21.59
N ALA A 31 -8.81 9.63 22.54
CA ALA A 31 -8.23 10.97 22.55
C ALA A 31 -6.67 10.91 22.48
N PHE A 32 -6.06 9.84 22.99
CA PHE A 32 -4.60 9.62 22.93
C PHE A 32 -4.14 8.93 21.63
N VAL A 33 -4.86 7.92 21.16
CA VAL A 33 -4.47 7.07 20.01
C VAL A 33 -4.81 7.72 18.66
N PHE A 34 -5.92 8.44 18.55
CA PHE A 34 -6.40 9.07 17.30
C PHE A 34 -6.38 10.60 17.32
N GLY A 35 -6.10 11.25 18.45
CA GLY A 35 -5.99 12.72 18.57
C GLY A 35 -4.79 13.38 17.88
N GLY A 36 -4.15 12.70 16.91
CA GLY A 36 -3.01 13.19 16.13
C GLY A 36 -1.64 13.01 16.79
N ALA A 37 -1.55 12.97 18.13
CA ALA A 37 -0.28 12.82 18.84
C ALA A 37 0.41 11.48 18.57
N LEU A 38 -0.31 10.35 18.71
CA LEU A 38 0.25 9.02 18.42
C LEU A 38 0.59 8.87 16.93
N HIS A 39 -0.25 9.39 16.03
CA HIS A 39 0.04 9.39 14.60
C HIS A 39 1.37 10.10 14.32
N GLY A 40 1.53 11.33 14.79
CA GLY A 40 2.77 12.09 14.62
C GLY A 40 3.99 11.41 15.24
N GLN A 41 3.85 10.80 16.42
CA GLN A 41 4.93 10.05 17.08
C GLN A 41 5.31 8.79 16.31
N ALA A 42 4.33 8.04 15.80
CA ALA A 42 4.57 6.84 15.01
C ALA A 42 5.25 7.21 13.68
N VAL A 43 4.76 8.24 12.98
CA VAL A 43 5.38 8.76 11.75
C VAL A 43 6.82 9.20 12.02
N ALA A 44 7.05 10.04 13.04
CA ALA A 44 8.41 10.49 13.38
C ALA A 44 9.35 9.31 13.71
N THR A 45 8.83 8.29 14.40
CA THR A 45 9.59 7.07 14.71
C THR A 45 9.97 6.32 13.44
N LEU A 46 9.02 6.12 12.52
CA LEU A 46 9.26 5.39 11.27
C LEU A 46 10.15 6.20 10.31
N VAL A 47 9.98 7.52 10.22
CA VAL A 47 10.87 8.40 9.45
C VAL A 47 12.32 8.23 9.91
N ARG A 48 12.57 8.15 11.22
CA ARG A 48 13.91 7.95 11.75
C ARG A 48 14.51 6.57 11.42
N VAL A 49 13.67 5.58 11.15
CA VAL A 49 14.09 4.21 10.80
C VAL A 49 14.31 4.04 9.30
N PHE A 50 13.41 4.60 8.48
CA PHE A 50 13.38 4.34 7.03
C PHE A 50 13.91 5.51 6.18
N GLY A 51 14.01 6.71 6.75
CA GLY A 51 14.48 7.91 6.03
C GLY A 51 13.51 8.42 4.96
N ASP A 52 12.27 7.94 4.96
CA ASP A 52 11.25 8.26 3.97
C ASP A 52 9.94 8.61 4.68
N ILE A 53 9.50 9.87 4.51
CA ILE A 53 8.28 10.39 5.14
C ILE A 53 7.01 9.84 4.51
N GLY A 54 6.96 9.71 3.18
CA GLY A 54 5.78 9.18 2.50
C GLY A 54 5.56 7.72 2.88
N LEU A 55 6.62 6.92 2.88
CA LEU A 55 6.56 5.53 3.33
C LEU A 55 6.09 5.42 4.79
N ALA A 56 6.56 6.31 5.66
CA ALA A 56 6.19 6.30 7.07
C ALA A 56 4.72 6.68 7.28
N GLU A 57 4.24 7.74 6.63
CA GLU A 57 2.85 8.18 6.70
C GLU A 57 1.90 7.12 6.18
N ASP A 58 2.15 6.59 4.98
CA ASP A 58 1.33 5.53 4.38
C ASP A 58 1.27 4.29 5.27
N ALA A 59 2.42 3.88 5.81
CA ALA A 59 2.48 2.70 6.67
C ALA A 59 1.75 2.89 8.00
N VAL A 60 1.80 4.08 8.60
CA VAL A 60 1.07 4.41 9.83
C VAL A 60 -0.43 4.46 9.54
N GLN A 61 -0.86 5.09 8.45
CA GLN A 61 -2.26 5.12 8.04
C GLN A 61 -2.81 3.71 7.82
N ASP A 62 -2.08 2.86 7.09
CA ASP A 62 -2.45 1.45 6.88
C ASP A 62 -2.59 0.69 8.22
N ALA A 63 -1.73 0.98 9.21
CA ALA A 63 -1.82 0.37 10.53
C ALA A 63 -3.09 0.80 11.28
N PHE A 64 -3.47 2.08 11.19
CA PHE A 64 -4.73 2.57 11.76
C PHE A 64 -5.95 1.98 11.06
N VAL A 65 -5.93 1.85 9.74
CA VAL A 65 -6.98 1.16 8.98
C VAL A 65 -7.13 -0.29 9.44
N THR A 66 -6.00 -0.98 9.63
CA THR A 66 -5.99 -2.36 10.15
C THR A 66 -6.54 -2.44 11.57
N ALA A 67 -6.22 -1.46 12.42
CA ALA A 67 -6.75 -1.38 13.79
C ALA A 67 -8.28 -1.21 13.78
N MET A 68 -8.82 -0.30 12.96
CA MET A 68 -10.27 -0.07 12.83
C MET A 68 -11.02 -1.31 12.35
N ASP A 69 -10.40 -2.13 11.50
CA ASP A 69 -10.99 -3.38 11.03
C ASP A 69 -10.94 -4.50 12.09
N ARG A 70 -9.84 -4.56 12.86
CA ARG A 70 -9.53 -5.69 13.73
C ARG A 70 -10.05 -5.53 15.16
N TRP A 71 -9.88 -4.36 15.77
CA TRP A 71 -10.21 -4.14 17.17
C TRP A 71 -11.70 -4.35 17.52
N PRO A 72 -12.69 -4.04 16.64
CA PRO A 72 -14.09 -4.35 16.94
C PRO A 72 -14.38 -5.84 17.09
N ARG A 73 -13.57 -6.71 16.48
CA ARG A 73 -13.75 -8.17 16.49
C ARG A 73 -12.88 -8.86 17.52
N ASP A 74 -11.63 -8.41 17.62
CA ASP A 74 -10.59 -9.07 18.42
C ASP A 74 -10.34 -8.37 19.78
N GLY A 75 -10.94 -7.19 19.99
CA GLY A 75 -10.64 -6.30 21.11
C GLY A 75 -9.42 -5.41 20.86
N VAL A 76 -9.31 -4.34 21.66
CA VAL A 76 -8.16 -3.44 21.67
C VAL A 76 -7.00 -4.12 22.40
N PRO A 77 -5.77 -4.17 21.83
CA PRO A 77 -4.60 -4.74 22.50
C PRO A 77 -4.23 -3.97 23.78
N ASP A 78 -3.58 -4.63 24.74
CA ASP A 78 -3.09 -4.02 25.99
C ASP A 78 -2.17 -2.81 25.78
N ASN A 79 -1.42 -2.79 24.66
CA ASN A 79 -0.60 -1.66 24.23
C ASN A 79 -0.94 -1.25 22.79
N PRO A 80 -1.94 -0.37 22.59
CA PRO A 80 -2.38 0.06 21.27
C PRO A 80 -1.27 0.80 20.50
N ALA A 81 -0.53 1.68 21.17
CA ALA A 81 0.55 2.47 20.56
C ALA A 81 1.67 1.56 20.02
N GLY A 82 2.12 0.60 20.85
CA GLY A 82 3.12 -0.38 20.44
C GLY A 82 2.65 -1.25 19.27
N TRP A 83 1.36 -1.64 19.28
CA TRP A 83 0.77 -2.41 18.20
C TRP A 83 0.74 -1.62 16.88
N ILE A 84 0.34 -0.35 16.90
CA ILE A 84 0.34 0.52 15.72
C ILE A 84 1.75 0.66 15.13
N VAL A 85 2.75 0.97 15.96
CA VAL A 85 4.15 1.10 15.50
C VAL A 85 4.66 -0.22 14.91
N ALA A 86 4.35 -1.35 15.54
CA ALA A 86 4.77 -2.67 15.04
C ALA A 86 4.11 -3.00 13.69
N THR A 87 2.80 -2.80 13.58
CA THR A 87 2.04 -3.03 12.34
C THR A 87 2.53 -2.12 11.21
N ALA A 88 2.72 -0.82 11.48
CA ALA A 88 3.25 0.14 10.52
C ALA A 88 4.67 -0.25 10.07
N ARG A 89 5.54 -0.64 11.01
CA ARG A 89 6.90 -1.07 10.67
C ARG A 89 6.91 -2.30 9.76
N ASN A 90 6.08 -3.29 10.06
CA ASN A 90 5.95 -4.49 9.21
C ASN A 90 5.45 -4.11 7.82
N ARG A 91 4.47 -3.21 7.74
CA ARG A 91 3.95 -2.70 6.48
C ARG A 91 5.02 -1.99 5.64
N ALA A 92 5.79 -1.11 6.26
CA ALA A 92 6.90 -0.41 5.59
C ALA A 92 7.98 -1.39 5.09
N ILE A 93 8.34 -2.39 5.89
CA ILE A 93 9.27 -3.46 5.48
C ILE A 93 8.74 -4.20 4.25
N ASP A 94 7.44 -4.52 4.21
CA ASP A 94 6.84 -5.23 3.09
C ASP A 94 6.80 -4.38 1.81
N VAL A 95 6.60 -3.06 1.92
CA VAL A 95 6.73 -2.13 0.79
C VAL A 95 8.17 -2.12 0.27
N VAL A 96 9.15 -1.95 1.15
CA VAL A 96 10.58 -1.92 0.78
C VAL A 96 10.99 -3.24 0.10
N ARG A 97 10.58 -4.38 0.66
CA ARG A 97 10.84 -5.70 0.09
C ARG A 97 10.19 -5.88 -1.29
N ARG A 98 8.95 -5.42 -1.47
CA ARG A 98 8.27 -5.46 -2.78
C ARG A 98 8.97 -4.60 -3.81
N ASN A 99 9.35 -3.38 -3.45
CA ASN A 99 10.05 -2.46 -4.33
C ASN A 99 11.41 -3.01 -4.77
N ARG A 100 12.17 -3.61 -3.85
CA ARG A 100 13.44 -4.26 -4.18
C ARG A 100 13.25 -5.40 -5.19
N ARG A 101 12.31 -6.32 -4.94
CA ARG A 101 12.01 -7.42 -5.87
C ARG A 101 11.58 -6.91 -7.26
N GLY A 102 10.79 -5.84 -7.31
CA GLY A 102 10.36 -5.23 -8.57
C GLY A 102 11.53 -4.67 -9.40
N ARG A 103 12.51 -4.04 -8.73
CA ARG A 103 13.74 -3.58 -9.36
C ARG A 103 14.59 -4.73 -9.88
N GLU A 104 14.84 -5.74 -9.05
CA GLU A 104 15.62 -6.93 -9.43
C GLU A 104 15.01 -7.66 -10.64
N LEU A 105 13.68 -7.77 -10.70
CA LEU A 105 12.96 -8.35 -11.84
C LEU A 105 13.09 -7.49 -13.10
N THR A 106 12.97 -6.15 -12.97
CA THR A 106 13.10 -5.21 -14.09
C THR A 106 14.51 -5.22 -14.66
N GLU A 107 15.52 -5.28 -13.80
CA GLU A 107 16.93 -5.44 -14.19
C GLU A 107 17.16 -6.76 -14.94
N HIS A 108 16.65 -7.89 -14.44
CA HIS A 108 16.72 -9.17 -15.14
C HIS A 108 16.06 -9.12 -16.52
N MET A 109 14.87 -8.50 -16.62
CA MET A 109 14.18 -8.33 -17.90
C MET A 109 14.96 -7.41 -18.86
N ALA A 110 15.61 -6.36 -18.35
CA ALA A 110 16.45 -5.48 -19.15
C ALA A 110 17.69 -6.22 -19.67
N THR A 111 18.35 -7.02 -18.82
CA THR A 111 19.50 -7.85 -19.23
C THR A 111 19.12 -8.92 -20.26
N GLU A 112 18.00 -9.63 -20.06
CA GLU A 112 17.52 -10.60 -21.06
C GLU A 112 17.16 -9.90 -22.37
N ARG A 113 16.48 -8.74 -22.34
CA ARG A 113 16.20 -7.96 -23.55
C ARG A 113 17.48 -7.56 -24.30
N VAL A 114 18.53 -7.13 -23.60
CA VAL A 114 19.82 -6.80 -24.22
C VAL A 114 20.49 -8.05 -24.79
N ARG A 115 20.38 -9.21 -24.13
CA ARG A 115 20.93 -10.48 -24.63
C ARG A 115 20.19 -11.03 -25.84
N THR A 116 18.86 -10.87 -25.88
CA THR A 116 18.01 -11.34 -26.98
C THR A 116 17.83 -10.30 -28.08
N ALA A 117 18.27 -9.06 -27.87
CA ALA A 117 18.36 -8.08 -28.94
C ALA A 117 19.32 -8.65 -29.99
N PRO A 118 18.92 -8.70 -31.27
CA PRO A 118 19.83 -9.16 -32.31
C PRO A 118 21.08 -8.29 -32.23
N ALA A 119 22.24 -8.91 -32.02
CA ALA A 119 23.53 -8.26 -32.13
C ALA A 119 23.52 -7.55 -33.48
N ASP A 120 23.60 -6.22 -33.45
CA ASP A 120 23.49 -5.29 -34.57
C ASP A 120 23.36 -5.99 -35.91
N GLY A 121 22.13 -6.06 -36.44
CA GLY A 121 21.95 -6.41 -37.84
C GLY A 121 22.90 -5.51 -38.63
N ASP A 122 23.81 -6.14 -39.39
CA ASP A 122 24.84 -5.46 -40.16
C ASP A 122 24.21 -4.23 -40.84
N PRO A 123 24.70 -3.00 -40.61
CA PRO A 123 24.22 -1.81 -41.32
C PRO A 123 24.34 -1.95 -42.84
N PHE A 124 25.13 -2.93 -43.31
CA PHE A 124 25.31 -3.32 -44.70
C PHE A 124 24.66 -4.66 -45.06
N ASP A 125 23.62 -5.12 -44.34
CA ASP A 125 22.77 -6.20 -44.84
C ASP A 125 22.08 -5.76 -46.14
N PRO A 126 22.53 -6.23 -47.32
CA PRO A 126 22.01 -5.78 -48.62
C PRO A 126 20.61 -6.34 -48.89
N MET A 127 20.09 -7.19 -47.99
CA MET A 127 18.89 -7.99 -48.18
C MET A 127 17.64 -7.35 -47.57
N ARG A 128 17.63 -6.02 -47.38
CA ARG A 128 16.43 -5.26 -46.96
C ARG A 128 15.76 -4.43 -48.06
N ASP A 129 16.38 -4.27 -49.23
CA ASP A 129 15.86 -3.32 -50.25
C ASP A 129 14.95 -3.96 -51.33
N ASP A 130 14.81 -5.30 -51.37
CA ASP A 130 14.18 -5.98 -52.51
C ASP A 130 12.66 -6.28 -52.34
N GLN A 131 12.00 -5.75 -51.30
CA GLN A 131 10.59 -6.05 -51.00
C GLN A 131 9.59 -4.96 -51.42
N LEU A 132 10.02 -3.88 -52.09
CA LEU A 132 9.13 -2.79 -52.53
C LEU A 132 8.87 -2.76 -54.05
N ARG A 133 8.94 -3.91 -54.75
CA ARG A 133 8.67 -3.93 -56.21
C ARG A 133 7.82 -5.07 -56.76
N ARG A 134 6.99 -5.73 -55.95
CA ARG A 134 5.92 -6.61 -56.47
C ARG A 134 4.68 -6.66 -55.59
N SER A 135 3.90 -5.60 -55.60
CA SER A 135 2.43 -5.73 -55.49
C SER A 135 1.77 -4.52 -56.15
N TRP A 136 1.72 -4.57 -57.48
CA TRP A 136 0.53 -4.15 -58.22
C TRP A 136 -0.42 -5.35 -58.26
#